data_AF-A0A556QXX9-F1
#
_entry.id   AF-A0A556QXX9-F1
#
_cell.length_a   1.000
_cell.length_b   1.000
_cell.length_c   1.000
_cell.angle_alpha   90.00
_cell.angle_beta   90.00
_cell.angle_gamma   90.00
#
_symmetry.space_group_name_H-M   'P 1'
#
loop_
_entity.id
_entity.type
_entity.pdbx_description
1 polymer ?
#
loop_
_entity_poly.entity_id
_entity_poly.type
_entity_poly.pdbx_seq_one_letter_code
_entity_poly.pdbx_strand_id
1 'polypeptide(L)'
;MPDDQIKQKQHLGMMEYFMKYIHVRDTLKLWEEFLENFKSCILLDKEKGYIYIRNFLWYSDNKLPEDKQPVLEKIITKHLPKKDKEDIMRTIAQKYRDEGIRIGEENMRTIAQKYREEGIKMGQEKGKLEGKLEGKEEGKLEIAKATLLKGYPLEDITLLTGLSRAQIQSIL
;
A
#
# COMPACT_ATOMS: atom_id res chain seq x y z
N MET A 1 8.82 -22.83 -29.30
CA MET A 1 8.00 -22.82 -30.54
C MET A 1 8.59 -21.82 -31.52
N PRO A 2 8.75 -22.19 -32.81
CA PRO A 2 9.24 -21.30 -33.87
C PRO A 2 8.28 -20.14 -34.16
N ASP A 3 8.81 -18.98 -34.52
CA ASP A 3 7.99 -17.76 -34.70
C ASP A 3 7.02 -17.87 -35.88
N ASP A 4 7.40 -18.60 -36.94
CA ASP A 4 6.52 -18.80 -38.10
C ASP A 4 5.26 -19.59 -37.73
N GLN A 5 5.35 -20.52 -36.77
CA GLN A 5 4.18 -21.24 -36.25
C GLN A 5 3.32 -20.35 -35.35
N ILE A 6 3.94 -19.40 -34.64
CA ILE A 6 3.22 -18.44 -33.79
C ILE A 6 2.42 -17.46 -34.66
N LYS A 7 3.03 -16.92 -35.72
CA LYS A 7 2.39 -15.94 -36.62
C LYS A 7 1.12 -16.46 -37.30
N GLN A 8 1.01 -17.77 -37.51
CA GLN A 8 -0.18 -18.40 -38.12
C GLN A 8 -1.42 -18.41 -37.20
N LYS A 9 -1.26 -18.19 -35.88
CA LYS A 9 -2.35 -18.31 -34.88
C LYS A 9 -3.12 -17.00 -34.61
N GLN A 10 -3.04 -16.01 -35.48
CA GLN A 10 -3.75 -14.72 -35.35
C GLN A 10 -3.57 -14.08 -33.94
N HIS A 11 -4.65 -13.75 -33.23
CA HIS A 11 -4.63 -13.12 -31.90
C HIS A 11 -3.92 -13.97 -30.83
N LEU A 12 -4.06 -15.30 -30.90
CA LEU A 12 -3.35 -16.19 -29.99
C LEU A 12 -1.85 -16.13 -30.27
N GLY A 13 -1.47 -16.09 -31.56
CA GLY A 13 -0.10 -15.88 -31.98
C GLY A 13 0.48 -14.56 -31.48
N MET A 14 -0.30 -13.49 -31.55
CA MET A 14 0.08 -12.17 -31.06
C MET A 14 0.39 -12.19 -29.55
N MET A 15 -0.47 -12.84 -28.74
CA MET A 15 -0.25 -13.05 -27.31
C MET A 15 0.97 -13.93 -27.03
N GLU A 16 1.08 -15.08 -27.70
CA GLU A 16 2.21 -16.00 -27.53
C GLU A 16 3.54 -15.35 -27.87
N TYR A 17 3.61 -14.59 -28.97
CA TYR A 17 4.81 -13.88 -29.39
C TYR A 17 5.20 -12.82 -28.36
N PHE A 18 4.26 -11.97 -27.97
CA PHE A 18 4.54 -10.92 -27.00
C PHE A 18 5.01 -11.53 -25.68
N MET A 19 4.30 -12.52 -25.13
CA MET A 19 4.71 -13.20 -23.89
C MET A 19 6.06 -13.92 -23.98
N LYS A 20 6.39 -14.49 -25.14
CA LYS A 20 7.69 -15.16 -25.36
C LYS A 20 8.86 -14.18 -25.22
N TYR A 21 8.68 -12.93 -25.63
CA TYR A 21 9.77 -11.95 -25.71
C TYR A 21 9.67 -10.81 -24.68
N ILE A 22 8.53 -10.64 -23.99
CA ILE A 22 8.31 -9.53 -23.05
C ILE A 22 9.25 -9.57 -21.83
N HIS A 23 9.81 -10.74 -21.53
CA HIS A 23 10.80 -10.92 -20.46
C HIS A 23 12.25 -10.76 -20.95
N VAL A 24 12.49 -10.59 -22.26
CA VAL A 24 13.82 -10.58 -22.90
C VAL A 24 14.25 -9.15 -23.28
N ARG A 25 15.50 -8.83 -22.92
CA ARG A 25 16.38 -7.64 -23.03
C ARG A 25 16.03 -6.34 -23.78
N ASP A 26 15.12 -6.27 -24.75
CA ASP A 26 14.86 -5.00 -25.46
C ASP A 26 13.39 -4.82 -25.85
N THR A 27 12.67 -4.11 -24.98
CA THR A 27 11.25 -3.78 -25.15
C THR A 27 10.97 -2.97 -26.41
N LEU A 28 11.87 -2.06 -26.82
CA LEU A 28 11.65 -1.22 -27.99
C LEU A 28 11.73 -2.06 -29.27
N LYS A 29 12.76 -2.90 -29.36
CA LYS A 29 12.92 -3.84 -30.48
C LYS A 29 11.76 -4.83 -30.55
N LEU A 30 11.29 -5.33 -29.41
CA LEU A 30 10.09 -6.17 -29.36
C LEU A 30 8.89 -5.47 -30.00
N TRP A 31 8.63 -4.21 -29.65
CA TRP A 31 7.51 -3.47 -30.22
C TRP A 31 7.65 -3.24 -31.72
N GLU A 32 8.85 -2.92 -32.22
CA GLU A 32 9.09 -2.79 -33.66
C GLU A 32 8.79 -4.09 -34.41
N GLU A 33 9.37 -5.20 -33.96
CA GLU A 33 9.19 -6.51 -34.59
C GLU A 33 7.74 -6.99 -34.48
N PHE A 34 7.10 -6.76 -33.33
CA PHE A 34 5.72 -7.12 -33.09
C PHE A 34 4.76 -6.37 -34.01
N LEU A 35 4.87 -5.04 -34.09
CA LEU A 35 3.99 -4.22 -34.91
C LEU A 35 4.19 -4.48 -36.41
N GLU A 36 5.38 -4.91 -36.82
CA GLU A 36 5.66 -5.32 -38.20
C GLU A 36 5.09 -6.72 -38.51
N ASN A 37 5.30 -7.69 -37.63
CA ASN A 37 4.90 -9.08 -37.84
C ASN A 37 3.38 -9.31 -37.71
N PHE A 38 2.68 -8.49 -36.94
CA PHE A 38 1.27 -8.69 -36.59
C PHE A 38 0.32 -7.61 -37.15
N LYS A 39 0.69 -6.90 -38.22
CA LYS A 39 -0.14 -5.84 -38.84
C LYS A 39 -1.60 -6.23 -39.05
N SER A 40 -1.84 -7.42 -39.61
CA SER A 40 -3.20 -7.94 -39.86
C SER A 40 -3.98 -8.18 -38.56
N CYS A 41 -3.31 -8.66 -37.52
CA CYS A 41 -3.92 -8.91 -36.22
C CYS A 41 -4.21 -7.61 -35.47
N ILE A 42 -3.40 -6.56 -35.67
CA ILE A 42 -3.63 -5.24 -35.07
C ILE A 42 -4.90 -4.59 -35.63
N LEU A 43 -5.20 -4.80 -36.92
CA LEU A 43 -6.46 -4.35 -37.52
C LEU A 43 -7.66 -5.05 -36.88
N LEU A 44 -7.54 -6.35 -36.58
CA LEU A 44 -8.59 -7.09 -35.88
C LEU A 44 -8.69 -6.70 -34.39
N ASP A 45 -7.58 -6.39 -33.73
CA ASP A 45 -7.59 -5.85 -32.35
C ASP A 45 -8.25 -4.47 -32.30
N LYS A 46 -8.09 -3.64 -33.35
CA LYS A 46 -8.78 -2.36 -33.50
C LYS A 46 -10.29 -2.51 -33.44
N GLU A 47 -10.87 -3.49 -34.16
CA GLU A 47 -12.31 -3.77 -34.12
C GLU A 47 -12.80 -4.12 -32.71
N LYS A 48 -11.90 -4.62 -31.86
CA LYS A 48 -12.16 -4.93 -30.45
C LYS A 48 -11.77 -3.81 -29.48
N GLY A 49 -11.41 -2.62 -29.98
CA GLY A 49 -11.02 -1.48 -29.14
C GLY A 49 -9.59 -1.59 -28.58
N TYR A 50 -8.70 -2.28 -29.28
CA TYR A 50 -7.27 -2.41 -28.96
C TYR A 50 -7.00 -3.11 -27.62
N ILE A 51 -7.77 -4.14 -27.27
CA ILE A 51 -7.66 -4.82 -25.98
C ILE A 51 -6.23 -5.32 -25.75
N TYR A 52 -5.62 -5.94 -26.75
CA TYR A 52 -4.27 -6.49 -26.59
C TYR A 52 -3.22 -5.38 -26.60
N ILE A 53 -3.26 -4.46 -27.57
CA ILE A 53 -2.31 -3.34 -27.64
C ILE A 53 -2.33 -2.52 -26.35
N ARG A 54 -3.51 -2.21 -25.80
CA ARG A 54 -3.65 -1.48 -24.53
C ARG A 54 -3.03 -2.23 -23.36
N ASN A 55 -3.25 -3.54 -23.28
CA ASN A 55 -2.70 -4.37 -22.20
C ASN A 55 -1.18 -4.52 -22.29
N PHE A 56 -0.67 -4.76 -23.49
CA PHE A 56 0.77 -4.84 -23.76
C PHE A 56 1.47 -3.53 -23.47
N LEU A 57 0.90 -2.41 -23.95
CA LEU A 57 1.46 -1.08 -23.77
C LEU A 57 1.50 -0.73 -22.28
N TRP A 58 0.40 -0.95 -21.55
CA TRP A 58 0.37 -0.78 -20.10
C TRP A 58 1.44 -1.59 -19.38
N TYR A 59 1.68 -2.84 -19.78
CA TYR A 59 2.72 -3.67 -19.14
C TYR A 59 4.14 -3.21 -19.49
N SER A 60 4.39 -2.91 -20.76
CA SER A 60 5.73 -2.59 -21.25
C SER A 60 6.18 -1.18 -20.87
N ASP A 61 5.26 -0.21 -20.88
CA ASP A 61 5.52 1.20 -20.60
C ASP A 61 5.97 1.39 -19.15
N ASN A 62 5.33 0.70 -18.20
CA ASN A 62 5.72 0.63 -16.79
C ASN A 62 7.14 0.10 -16.54
N LYS A 63 7.66 -0.73 -17.45
CA LYS A 63 8.98 -1.37 -17.32
C LYS A 63 10.06 -0.63 -18.09
N LEU A 64 9.67 0.34 -18.89
CA LEU A 64 10.56 1.11 -19.73
C LEU A 64 11.02 2.36 -18.97
N PRO A 65 12.32 2.68 -18.95
CA PRO A 65 12.82 3.96 -18.44
C PRO A 65 12.10 5.15 -19.09
N GLU A 66 11.88 6.22 -18.32
CA GLU A 66 11.12 7.40 -18.76
C GLU A 66 11.73 8.06 -20.02
N ASP A 67 13.06 8.07 -20.15
CA ASP A 67 13.78 8.59 -21.32
C ASP A 67 13.53 7.78 -22.61
N LYS A 68 13.08 6.53 -22.49
CA LYS A 68 12.76 5.63 -23.61
C LYS A 68 11.28 5.62 -23.98
N GLN A 69 10.38 6.10 -23.12
CA GLN A 69 8.94 6.16 -23.42
C GLN A 69 8.63 6.97 -24.70
N PRO A 70 9.28 8.12 -24.97
CA PRO A 70 9.08 8.83 -26.24
C PRO A 70 9.52 8.03 -27.47
N VAL A 71 10.48 7.12 -27.32
CA VAL A 71 10.94 6.24 -28.41
C VAL A 71 9.87 5.19 -28.70
N LEU A 72 9.31 4.56 -27.66
CA LEU A 72 8.18 3.65 -27.80
C LEU A 72 6.98 4.35 -28.47
N GLU A 73 6.68 5.58 -28.05
CA GLU A 73 5.61 6.38 -28.65
C GLU A 73 5.82 6.61 -30.15
N LYS A 74 7.07 6.89 -30.58
CA LYS A 74 7.41 7.02 -32.01
C LYS A 74 7.21 5.72 -32.78
N ILE A 75 7.64 4.59 -32.20
CA ILE A 75 7.44 3.24 -32.80
C ILE A 75 5.94 3.00 -33.00
N ILE A 76 5.12 3.22 -31.98
CA ILE A 76 3.66 3.07 -32.06
C ILE A 76 3.06 3.98 -33.15
N THR A 77 3.50 5.24 -33.23
CA THR A 77 2.99 6.23 -34.20
C THR A 77 3.28 5.84 -35.65
N LYS A 78 4.35 5.08 -35.91
CA LYS A 78 4.68 4.59 -37.26
C LYS A 78 3.69 3.51 -37.75
N HIS A 79 3.06 2.77 -36.84
CA HIS A 79 2.23 1.61 -37.17
C HIS A 79 0.74 1.80 -36.87
N LEU A 80 0.36 2.82 -36.08
CA LEU A 80 -1.04 3.10 -35.69
C LEU A 80 -1.47 4.50 -36.15
N PRO A 81 -2.72 4.68 -36.62
CA PRO A 81 -3.26 6.00 -36.95
C PRO A 81 -3.22 6.96 -35.76
N LYS A 82 -2.96 8.25 -36.03
CA LYS A 82 -2.80 9.28 -34.99
C LYS A 82 -3.97 9.35 -34.01
N LYS A 83 -5.21 9.25 -34.51
CA LYS A 83 -6.44 9.30 -33.69
C LYS A 83 -6.52 8.10 -32.73
N ASP A 84 -6.27 6.89 -33.23
CA ASP A 84 -6.33 5.66 -32.44
C ASP A 84 -5.28 5.68 -31.32
N LYS A 85 -4.08 6.21 -31.61
CA LYS A 85 -3.03 6.45 -30.63
C LYS A 85 -3.51 7.38 -29.50
N GLU A 86 -4.08 8.54 -29.82
CA GLU A 86 -4.52 9.50 -28.81
C GLU A 86 -5.56 8.89 -27.86
N ASP A 87 -6.49 8.10 -28.38
CA ASP A 87 -7.48 7.38 -27.58
C ASP A 87 -6.86 6.30 -26.69
N ILE A 88 -5.91 5.50 -27.21
CA ILE A 88 -5.18 4.49 -26.44
C ILE A 88 -4.38 5.15 -25.31
N MET A 89 -3.60 6.19 -25.63
CA MET A 89 -2.72 6.88 -24.67
C MET A 89 -3.53 7.58 -23.57
N ARG A 90 -4.63 8.26 -23.92
CA ARG A 90 -5.54 8.86 -22.93
C ARG A 90 -6.08 7.82 -21.96
N THR A 91 -6.42 6.64 -22.47
CA THR A 91 -6.99 5.58 -21.65
C THR A 91 -5.96 4.94 -20.72
N ILE A 92 -4.72 4.75 -21.20
CA ILE A 92 -3.60 4.27 -20.37
C ILE A 92 -3.28 5.30 -19.28
N ALA A 93 -3.21 6.59 -19.63
CA ALA A 93 -3.01 7.66 -18.67
C ALA A 93 -4.10 7.72 -17.60
N GLN A 94 -5.37 7.49 -17.97
CA GLN A 94 -6.46 7.39 -16.99
C GLN A 94 -6.27 6.19 -16.06
N LYS A 95 -5.92 5.02 -16.60
CA LYS A 95 -5.65 3.83 -15.80
C LYS A 95 -4.51 4.05 -14.80
N TYR A 96 -3.47 4.79 -15.16
CA TYR A 96 -2.39 5.17 -14.23
C TYR A 96 -2.87 6.08 -13.10
N ARG A 97 -3.73 7.05 -13.40
CA ARG A 97 -4.35 7.90 -12.36
C ARG A 97 -5.18 7.08 -11.40
N ASP A 98 -6.02 6.19 -11.92
CA ASP A 98 -6.90 5.35 -11.12
C ASP A 98 -6.09 4.38 -10.23
N GLU A 99 -5.05 3.77 -10.79
CA GLU A 99 -4.13 2.90 -10.04
C GLU A 99 -3.40 3.68 -8.94
N GLY A 100 -2.91 4.89 -9.25
CA GLY A 100 -2.25 5.76 -8.27
C GLY A 100 -3.18 6.17 -7.12
N ILE A 101 -4.44 6.50 -7.43
CA ILE A 101 -5.46 6.80 -6.41
C ILE A 101 -5.69 5.57 -5.53
N ARG A 102 -5.90 4.39 -6.13
CA ARG A 102 -6.12 3.14 -5.39
C ARG A 102 -4.98 2.81 -4.43
N ILE A 103 -3.74 2.87 -4.92
CA ILE A 103 -2.55 2.66 -4.09
C ILE A 103 -2.49 3.69 -2.96
N GLY A 104 -2.79 4.95 -3.24
CA GLY A 104 -2.86 6.03 -2.25
C GLY A 104 -3.89 5.74 -1.14
N GLU A 105 -5.10 5.33 -1.51
CA GLU A 105 -6.17 4.98 -0.57
C GLU A 105 -5.80 3.77 0.30
N GLU A 106 -5.22 2.72 -0.28
CA GLU A 106 -4.78 1.53 0.43
C GLU A 106 -3.66 1.84 1.44
N ASN A 107 -2.66 2.62 1.02
CA ASN A 107 -1.59 3.07 1.90
C ASN A 107 -2.14 3.92 3.06
N MET A 108 -3.07 4.83 2.78
CA MET A 108 -3.70 5.66 3.81
C MET A 108 -4.47 4.82 4.84
N ARG A 109 -5.23 3.81 4.38
CA ARG A 109 -5.94 2.88 5.28
C ARG A 109 -4.98 2.14 6.19
N THR A 110 -3.89 1.62 5.62
CA THR A 110 -2.87 0.88 6.37
C THR A 110 -2.19 1.75 7.43
N ILE A 111 -1.81 2.97 7.05
CA ILE A 111 -1.21 3.94 7.96
C ILE A 111 -2.19 4.33 9.08
N ALA A 112 -3.44 4.62 8.73
CA ALA A 112 -4.48 4.97 9.70
C ALA A 112 -4.74 3.83 10.71
N GLN A 113 -4.75 2.58 10.23
CA GLN A 113 -4.88 1.41 11.11
C GLN A 113 -3.70 1.31 12.09
N LYS A 114 -2.46 1.45 11.59
CA LYS A 114 -1.26 1.41 12.42
C LYS A 114 -1.28 2.47 13.52
N TYR A 115 -1.58 3.73 13.17
CA TYR A 115 -1.66 4.81 14.15
C TYR A 115 -2.79 4.61 15.17
N ARG A 116 -3.92 4.03 14.75
CA ARG A 116 -5.00 3.68 15.67
C ARG A 116 -4.55 2.62 16.68
N GLU A 117 -3.88 1.56 16.21
CA GLU A 117 -3.38 0.48 17.06
C GLU A 117 -2.31 0.99 18.05
N GLU A 118 -1.38 1.81 17.59
CA GLU A 118 -0.36 2.46 18.44
C GLU A 118 -1.01 3.37 19.50
N GLY A 119 -2.02 4.16 19.10
CA GLY A 119 -2.76 5.02 20.01
C GLY A 119 -3.52 4.23 21.09
N ILE A 120 -4.18 3.13 20.72
CA ILE A 120 -4.87 2.24 21.67
C ILE A 120 -3.86 1.63 22.64
N LYS A 121 -2.74 1.11 22.15
CA LYS A 121 -1.72 0.48 22.99
C LYS A 121 -1.14 1.47 24.00
N MET A 122 -0.78 2.67 23.53
CA MET A 122 -0.26 3.73 24.41
C MET A 122 -1.29 4.17 25.45
N GLY A 123 -2.57 4.28 25.07
CA GLY A 123 -3.66 4.57 26.01
C GLY A 123 -3.83 3.49 27.07
N GLN A 124 -3.77 2.22 26.68
CA GLN A 124 -3.85 1.08 27.61
C GLN A 124 -2.66 1.02 28.57
N GLU A 125 -1.43 1.22 28.08
CA GLU A 125 -0.23 1.23 28.91
C GLU A 125 -0.27 2.38 29.92
N LYS A 126 -0.64 3.59 29.47
CA LYS A 126 -0.79 4.76 30.33
C LYS A 126 -1.85 4.53 31.40
N GLY A 127 -3.05 4.09 31.01
CA GLY A 127 -4.15 3.83 31.96
C GLY A 127 -3.81 2.73 32.96
N LYS A 128 -3.08 1.69 32.54
CA LYS A 128 -2.61 0.64 33.46
C LYS A 128 -1.60 1.15 34.46
N LEU A 129 -0.70 2.05 34.05
CA LEU A 129 0.30 2.63 34.94
C LEU A 129 -0.35 3.59 35.95
N GLU A 130 -1.22 4.49 35.47
CA GLU A 130 -1.96 5.44 36.31
C GLU A 130 -2.83 4.69 37.32
N GLY A 131 -3.66 3.74 36.87
CA GLY A 131 -4.50 2.95 37.78
C GLY A 131 -3.71 2.13 38.81
N LYS A 132 -2.50 1.65 38.47
CA LYS A 132 -1.64 0.95 39.43
C LYS A 132 -1.06 1.89 40.49
N LEU A 133 -0.71 3.13 40.11
CA LEU A 133 -0.21 4.14 41.04
C LEU A 133 -1.32 4.63 41.96
N GLU A 134 -2.47 4.99 41.40
CA GLU A 134 -3.66 5.43 42.14
C GLU A 134 -4.10 4.34 43.12
N GLY A 135 -4.30 3.10 42.67
CA GLY A 135 -4.72 2.01 43.54
C GLY A 135 -3.70 1.69 44.65
N LYS A 136 -2.40 1.91 44.43
CA LYS A 136 -1.38 1.75 45.48
C LYS A 136 -1.49 2.85 46.54
N GLU A 137 -1.71 4.10 46.13
CA GLU A 137 -1.87 5.21 47.07
C GLU A 137 -3.20 5.12 47.82
N GLU A 138 -4.31 4.81 47.13
CA GLU A 138 -5.61 4.57 47.76
C GLU A 138 -5.54 3.43 48.78
N GLY A 139 -4.90 2.29 48.44
CA GLY A 139 -4.72 1.18 49.37
C GLY A 139 -3.93 1.56 50.63
N LYS A 140 -2.88 2.39 50.50
CA LYS A 140 -2.15 2.91 51.67
C LYS A 140 -3.04 3.80 52.55
N LEU A 141 -3.83 4.67 51.93
CA LEU A 141 -4.75 5.57 52.63
C LEU A 141 -5.87 4.79 53.34
N GLU A 142 -6.43 3.75 52.71
CA GLU A 142 -7.43 2.87 53.33
C GLU A 142 -6.87 2.15 54.55
N ILE A 143 -5.66 1.58 54.45
CA ILE A 143 -5.00 0.92 55.59
C ILE A 143 -4.73 1.93 56.71
N ALA A 144 -4.28 3.15 56.39
CA ALA A 144 -4.04 4.19 57.38
C ALA A 144 -5.33 4.58 58.13
N LYS A 145 -6.43 4.79 57.40
CA LYS A 145 -7.75 5.07 57.99
C LYS A 145 -8.20 3.95 58.91
N ALA A 146 -8.12 2.70 58.44
CA ALA A 146 -8.58 1.54 59.18
C ALA A 146 -7.77 1.29 60.47
N THR A 147 -6.46 1.48 60.43
CA THR A 147 -5.58 1.28 61.60
C THR A 147 -5.72 2.43 62.60
N LEU A 148 -5.89 3.66 62.13
CA LEU A 148 -6.18 4.82 62.98
C LEU A 148 -7.50 4.68 63.75
N LEU A 149 -8.56 4.24 63.07
CA LEU A 149 -9.86 3.97 63.71
C LEU A 149 -9.77 2.87 64.79
N LYS A 150 -8.83 1.94 64.65
CA LYS A 150 -8.56 0.89 65.64
C LYS A 150 -7.66 1.34 66.79
N GLY A 151 -7.21 2.61 66.79
CA GLY A 151 -6.41 3.19 67.87
C GLY A 151 -4.92 2.83 67.82
N TYR A 152 -4.40 2.45 66.66
CA TYR A 152 -2.96 2.19 66.51
C TYR A 152 -2.15 3.49 66.68
N PRO A 153 -0.96 3.45 67.32
CA PRO A 153 -0.12 4.63 67.47
C PRO A 153 0.44 5.08 66.11
N LEU A 154 0.70 6.39 65.99
CA LEU A 154 1.13 7.03 64.74
C LEU A 154 2.45 6.45 64.19
N GLU A 155 3.36 6.02 65.05
CA GLU A 155 4.60 5.35 64.65
C GLU A 155 4.33 4.04 63.89
N ASP A 156 3.40 3.21 64.39
CA ASP A 156 3.06 1.92 63.78
C ASP A 156 2.32 2.11 62.45
N ILE A 157 1.44 3.12 62.35
CA ILE A 157 0.73 3.44 61.09
C ILE A 157 1.72 3.92 60.02
N THR A 158 2.68 4.75 60.40
CA THR A 158 3.77 5.21 59.51
C THR A 158 4.56 4.02 58.98
N LEU A 159 4.90 3.06 59.85
CA LEU A 159 5.64 1.85 59.47
C LEU A 159 4.85 0.93 58.54
N LEU A 160 3.55 0.72 58.80
CA LEU A 160 2.70 -0.20 58.06
C LEU A 160 2.31 0.32 56.66
N THR A 161 2.14 1.64 56.51
CA THR A 161 1.62 2.26 55.28
C THR A 161 2.69 2.96 54.46
N GLY A 162 3.82 3.32 55.08
CA GLY A 162 4.86 4.13 54.46
C GLY A 162 4.46 5.58 54.22
N LEU A 163 3.33 6.05 54.78
CA LEU A 163 2.89 7.44 54.73
C LEU A 163 3.58 8.27 55.80
N SER A 164 3.88 9.53 55.50
CA SER A 164 4.44 10.46 56.50
C SER A 164 3.40 10.86 57.54
N ARG A 165 3.85 11.31 58.73
CA ARG A 165 2.97 11.82 59.79
C ARG A 165 2.05 12.95 59.29
N ALA A 166 2.55 13.85 58.44
CA ALA A 166 1.76 14.92 57.85
C ALA A 166 0.65 14.39 56.93
N GLN A 167 0.95 13.38 56.10
CA GLN A 167 -0.06 12.73 55.26
C GLN A 167 -1.11 12.00 56.10
N ILE A 168 -0.71 11.33 57.17
CA ILE A 168 -1.65 10.65 58.09
C ILE A 168 -2.53 11.68 58.82
N GLN A 169 -1.97 12.80 59.25
CA GLN A 169 -2.72 13.88 59.90
C GLN A 169 -3.69 14.59 58.96
N SER A 170 -3.41 14.65 57.65
CA SER A 170 -4.37 15.19 56.67
C SER A 170 -5.54 14.26 56.35
N ILE A 171 -5.53 13.03 56.89
CA ILE A 171 -6.61 12.05 56.74
C ILE A 171 -7.62 12.13 57.90
N LEU A 172 -7.25 12.77 59.02
CA LEU A 172 -8.11 13.10 60.16
C LEU A 172 -9.10 14.21 59.82
#